data_AF-A0A1H2LBP6-F1
#
_entry.id   AF-A0A1H2LBP6-F1
#
_cell.length_a   1.000
_cell.length_b   1.000
_cell.length_c   1.000
_cell.angle_alpha   90.00
_cell.angle_beta   90.00
_cell.angle_gamma   90.00
#
_symmetry.space_group_name_H-M   'P 1'
#
loop_
_entity.id
_entity.type
_entity.pdbx_description
1 polymer ?
#
loop_
_entity_poly.entity_id
_entity_poly.type
_entity_poly.pdbx_seq_one_letter_code
_entity_poly.pdbx_strand_id
1 'polypeptide(L)'
;MRTIALPGPAGAAAEEDWLPRGARALWARAPWVLAGSLPVFAVVVAASRLSGGHLLVMTAIAGLVGAPALVGLTVVAQRLVVDGDLRACDLWTPGWLRAVAVVWTATAAVALTLVAFEVYGRTGSAAALVPALAGSVVAAHAVLLAPAAVALILDRPGAPWRNVWVVAFIAAARRPVPVLGGWVAAALLAWLALRLQVLLLVVPGVAAVVLVSAAWTALGGLGVTPARRTDR
;
A
#
# COMPACT_ATOMS: atom_id res chain seq x y z
N MET A 1 24.46 44.06 -6.20
CA MET A 1 24.32 42.88 -5.31
C MET A 1 22.83 42.59 -5.14
N ARG A 2 22.32 41.50 -5.73
CA ARG A 2 20.92 41.09 -5.57
C ARG A 2 20.86 40.13 -4.37
N THR A 3 20.31 40.61 -3.26
CA THR A 3 19.92 39.77 -2.13
C THR A 3 18.82 38.83 -2.61
N ILE A 4 19.16 37.55 -2.73
CA ILE A 4 18.18 36.48 -2.92
C ILE A 4 17.47 36.34 -1.57
N ALA A 5 16.27 36.91 -1.47
CA ALA A 5 15.38 36.61 -0.37
C ALA A 5 15.03 35.12 -0.46
N LEU A 6 15.60 34.32 0.44
CA LEU A 6 15.09 32.98 0.70
C LEU A 6 13.62 33.14 1.07
N PRO A 7 12.68 32.44 0.41
CA PRO A 7 11.32 32.39 0.92
C PRO A 7 11.41 31.87 2.35
N GLY A 8 10.92 32.67 3.30
CA GLY A 8 10.75 32.27 4.68
C GLY A 8 9.87 31.02 4.78
N PRO A 9 9.72 30.42 5.97
CA PRO A 9 8.89 29.23 6.19
C PRO A 9 7.42 29.57 5.89
N ALA A 10 7.04 29.53 4.62
CA ALA A 10 5.70 29.73 4.13
C ALA A 10 4.89 28.47 4.51
N GLY A 11 4.30 28.51 5.70
CA GLY A 11 3.38 27.51 6.25
C GLY A 11 4.09 26.20 6.63
N ALA A 12 4.06 25.71 7.86
CA ALA A 12 2.83 25.44 8.60
C ALA A 12 1.58 25.32 7.70
N ALA A 13 1.72 24.73 6.50
CA ALA A 13 0.61 24.03 5.90
C ALA A 13 0.14 23.10 7.01
N ALA A 14 -1.06 23.37 7.54
CA ALA A 14 -1.68 22.58 8.58
C ALA A 14 -1.32 21.12 8.30
N GLU A 15 -0.66 20.46 9.26
CA GLU A 15 -0.44 19.02 9.20
C GLU A 15 -1.84 18.42 9.10
N GLU A 16 -2.30 18.26 7.86
CA GLU A 16 -3.67 17.85 7.58
C GLU A 16 -3.63 16.36 7.91
N ASP A 17 -4.00 16.04 9.15
CA ASP A 17 -3.98 14.67 9.63
C ASP A 17 -4.96 13.85 8.78
N TRP A 18 -4.41 13.15 7.80
CA TRP A 18 -5.14 12.34 6.82
C TRP A 18 -5.89 11.18 7.47
N LEU A 19 -5.49 10.80 8.69
CA LEU A 19 -5.98 9.65 9.42
C LEU A 19 -7.34 9.96 10.12
N PRO A 20 -7.52 11.05 10.88
CA PRO A 20 -8.82 11.55 11.32
C PRO A 20 -9.82 11.82 10.19
N ARG A 21 -9.35 12.30 9.03
CA ARG A 21 -10.21 12.52 7.85
C ARG A 21 -10.70 11.20 7.29
N GLY A 22 -9.79 10.27 7.03
CA GLY A 22 -10.12 8.92 6.57
C GLY A 22 -11.04 8.16 7.52
N ALA A 23 -10.77 8.23 8.84
CA ALA A 23 -11.58 7.56 9.87
C ALA A 23 -13.02 8.07 9.93
N ARG A 24 -13.24 9.39 9.79
CA ARG A 24 -14.59 9.97 9.72
C ARG A 24 -15.35 9.54 8.47
N ALA A 25 -14.68 9.54 7.32
CA ALA A 25 -15.29 9.14 6.05
C ALA A 25 -15.62 7.63 6.02
N LEU A 26 -14.81 6.81 6.68
CA LEU A 26 -14.98 5.34 6.73
C LEU A 26 -16.34 4.94 7.30
N TRP A 27 -16.79 5.61 8.36
CA TRP A 27 -18.10 5.34 8.97
C TRP A 27 -19.27 5.66 8.03
N ALA A 28 -19.24 6.82 7.39
CA ALA A 28 -20.29 7.25 6.47
C ALA A 28 -20.35 6.42 5.18
N ARG A 29 -19.24 5.77 4.80
CA ARG A 29 -19.09 5.02 3.55
C ARG A 29 -18.74 3.54 3.78
N ALA A 30 -19.07 3.00 4.95
CA ALA A 30 -18.83 1.60 5.31
C ALA A 30 -19.29 0.59 4.24
N PRO A 31 -20.44 0.76 3.54
CA PRO A 31 -20.87 -0.17 2.49
C PRO A 31 -19.86 -0.32 1.35
N TRP A 32 -19.23 0.78 0.93
CA TRP A 32 -18.22 0.76 -0.14
C TRP A 32 -16.93 0.08 0.30
N VAL A 33 -16.52 0.34 1.54
CA VAL A 33 -15.33 -0.28 2.14
C VAL A 33 -15.52 -1.79 2.28
N LEU A 34 -16.71 -2.23 2.70
CA LEU A 34 -17.09 -3.64 2.76
C LEU A 34 -17.14 -4.28 1.37
N ALA A 35 -17.78 -3.60 0.41
CA ALA A 35 -17.87 -4.08 -0.98
C ALA A 35 -16.48 -4.25 -1.62
N GLY A 36 -15.56 -3.31 -1.39
CA GLY A 36 -14.17 -3.41 -1.84
C GLY A 36 -13.35 -4.48 -1.11
N SER A 37 -13.73 -4.82 0.13
CA SER A 37 -13.04 -5.84 0.93
C SER A 37 -13.48 -7.27 0.59
N LEU A 38 -14.70 -7.47 0.08
CA LEU A 38 -15.22 -8.76 -0.40
C LEU A 38 -14.28 -9.49 -1.39
N PRO A 39 -13.83 -8.86 -2.50
CA PRO A 39 -12.94 -9.54 -3.45
C PRO A 39 -11.58 -9.88 -2.83
N VAL A 40 -11.04 -9.03 -1.94
CA VAL A 40 -9.80 -9.32 -1.22
C VAL A 40 -9.98 -10.54 -0.32
N PHE A 41 -11.08 -10.59 0.43
CA PHE A 41 -11.42 -11.74 1.27
C PHE A 41 -11.58 -13.02 0.45
N ALA A 42 -12.32 -12.97 -0.66
CA ALA A 42 -12.51 -14.11 -1.56
C ALA A 42 -11.18 -14.66 -2.08
N VAL A 43 -10.24 -13.79 -2.48
CA VAL A 43 -8.91 -14.20 -2.93
C VAL A 43 -8.10 -14.83 -1.80
N VAL A 44 -8.12 -14.26 -0.60
CA VAL A 44 -7.40 -14.81 0.56
C VAL A 44 -7.93 -16.20 0.92
N VAL A 45 -9.26 -16.37 0.94
CA VAL A 45 -9.88 -17.68 1.19
C VAL A 45 -9.52 -18.66 0.09
N ALA A 46 -9.64 -18.28 -1.19
CA ALA A 46 -9.27 -19.13 -2.31
C ALA A 46 -7.79 -19.55 -2.23
N ALA A 47 -6.88 -18.62 -1.98
CA ALA A 47 -5.45 -18.90 -1.82
C ALA A 47 -5.17 -19.87 -0.65
N SER A 48 -5.84 -19.68 0.50
CA SER A 48 -5.69 -20.57 1.65
C SER A 48 -6.16 -22.00 1.36
N ARG A 49 -7.26 -22.16 0.60
CA ARG A 49 -7.83 -23.46 0.24
C ARG A 49 -7.00 -24.16 -0.84
N LEU A 50 -6.56 -23.43 -1.85
CA LEU A 50 -5.83 -23.98 -3.00
C LEU A 50 -4.37 -24.31 -2.69
N SER A 51 -3.75 -23.57 -1.76
CA SER A 51 -2.33 -23.78 -1.42
C SER A 51 -2.07 -25.00 -0.54
N GLY A 52 -3.11 -25.58 0.09
CA GLY A 52 -2.94 -26.69 1.03
C GLY A 52 -1.96 -26.37 2.18
N GLY A 53 -1.88 -25.10 2.59
CA GLY A 53 -0.96 -24.65 3.64
C GLY A 53 0.47 -24.31 3.18
N HIS A 54 0.79 -24.46 1.88
CA HIS A 54 2.10 -24.09 1.36
C HIS A 54 2.20 -22.56 1.20
N LEU A 55 2.98 -21.94 2.09
CA LEU A 55 3.13 -20.48 2.17
C LEU A 55 3.60 -19.86 0.84
N LEU A 56 4.49 -20.54 0.11
CA LEU A 56 4.97 -20.09 -1.20
C LEU A 56 3.84 -19.99 -2.23
N VAL A 57 3.02 -21.04 -2.32
CA VAL A 57 1.87 -21.10 -3.24
C VAL A 57 0.79 -20.10 -2.81
N MET A 58 0.53 -20.00 -1.52
CA MET A 58 -0.42 -19.04 -0.96
C MET A 58 -0.03 -17.60 -1.31
N THR A 59 1.24 -17.24 -1.13
CA THR A 59 1.75 -15.90 -1.40
C THR A 59 1.68 -15.56 -2.88
N ALA A 60 2.03 -16.51 -3.75
CA ALA A 60 1.94 -16.33 -5.20
C ALA A 60 0.49 -16.13 -5.65
N ILE A 61 -0.45 -16.97 -5.21
CA ILE A 61 -1.86 -16.86 -5.58
C ILE A 61 -2.46 -15.55 -5.04
N ALA A 62 -2.26 -15.27 -3.74
CA ALA A 62 -2.82 -14.10 -3.09
C ALA A 62 -2.30 -12.80 -3.72
N GLY A 63 -1.01 -12.72 -4.03
CA GLY A 63 -0.43 -11.50 -4.60
C GLY A 63 -0.66 -11.37 -6.11
N LEU A 64 -0.57 -12.45 -6.91
CA LEU A 64 -0.79 -12.36 -8.36
C LEU A 64 -2.27 -12.13 -8.69
N VAL A 65 -3.16 -12.94 -8.10
CA VAL A 65 -4.61 -12.87 -8.37
C VAL A 65 -5.26 -11.75 -7.56
N GLY A 66 -4.76 -11.46 -6.36
CA GLY A 66 -5.33 -10.43 -5.48
C GLY A 66 -4.85 -9.02 -5.75
N ALA A 67 -3.78 -8.80 -6.53
CA ALA A 67 -3.30 -7.44 -6.82
C ALA A 67 -4.38 -6.51 -7.38
N PRO A 68 -5.23 -6.90 -8.37
CA PRO A 68 -6.33 -6.06 -8.83
C PRO A 68 -7.33 -5.71 -7.72
N ALA A 69 -7.66 -6.66 -6.84
CA ALA A 69 -8.57 -6.44 -5.72
C ALA A 69 -7.97 -5.46 -4.69
N LEU A 70 -6.68 -5.62 -4.37
CA LEU A 70 -5.97 -4.71 -3.48
C LEU A 70 -5.88 -3.30 -4.06
N VAL A 71 -5.62 -3.16 -5.36
CA VAL A 71 -5.61 -1.84 -6.04
C VAL A 71 -7.00 -1.23 -6.03
N GLY A 72 -8.05 -2.00 -6.29
CA GLY A 72 -9.44 -1.52 -6.19
C GLY A 72 -9.76 -0.98 -4.82
N LEU A 73 -9.40 -1.72 -3.78
CA LEU A 73 -9.57 -1.29 -2.40
C LEU A 73 -8.73 -0.04 -2.07
N THR A 74 -7.53 0.06 -2.64
CA THR A 74 -6.65 1.22 -2.47
C THR A 74 -7.22 2.47 -3.16
N VAL A 75 -7.84 2.32 -4.33
CA VAL A 75 -8.57 3.42 -4.99
C VAL A 75 -9.72 3.89 -4.11
N VAL A 76 -10.51 2.97 -3.55
CA VAL A 76 -11.59 3.29 -2.61
C VAL A 76 -11.05 4.07 -1.40
N ALA A 77 -9.98 3.58 -0.79
CA ALA A 77 -9.32 4.24 0.35
C ALA A 77 -8.76 5.61 -0.02
N GLN A 78 -8.14 5.77 -1.19
CA GLN A 78 -7.60 7.04 -1.67
C GLN A 78 -8.68 8.08 -1.87
N ARG A 79 -9.81 7.72 -2.48
CA ARG A 79 -10.96 8.63 -2.63
C ARG A 79 -11.54 9.05 -1.29
N LEU A 80 -11.68 8.12 -0.35
CA LEU A 80 -12.15 8.44 1.00
C LEU A 80 -11.21 9.39 1.76
N VAL A 81 -9.90 9.18 1.65
CA VAL A 81 -8.90 9.98 2.37
C VAL A 81 -8.74 11.37 1.74
N VAL A 82 -8.75 11.46 0.41
CA VAL A 82 -8.46 12.70 -0.33
C VAL A 82 -9.72 13.53 -0.58
N ASP A 83 -10.77 12.91 -1.12
CA ASP A 83 -11.97 13.60 -1.61
C ASP A 83 -13.11 13.56 -0.57
N GLY A 84 -13.09 12.60 0.36
CA GLY A 84 -14.13 12.42 1.38
C GLY A 84 -15.44 11.85 0.83
N ASP A 85 -15.50 11.60 -0.48
CA ASP A 85 -16.65 11.06 -1.20
C ASP A 85 -16.24 9.93 -2.17
N LEU A 86 -17.21 9.12 -2.59
CA LEU A 86 -17.03 7.99 -3.51
C LEU A 86 -18.19 7.92 -4.50
N ARG A 87 -17.91 8.04 -5.79
CA ARG A 87 -18.87 7.76 -6.87
C ARG A 87 -18.45 6.52 -7.65
N ALA A 88 -19.42 5.79 -8.20
CA ALA A 88 -19.16 4.57 -8.97
C ALA A 88 -18.24 4.83 -10.19
N CYS A 89 -18.36 6.00 -10.82
CA CYS A 89 -17.53 6.41 -11.95
C CYS A 89 -16.05 6.61 -11.57
N ASP A 90 -15.73 6.83 -10.29
CA ASP A 90 -14.36 7.07 -9.82
C ASP A 90 -13.53 5.79 -9.71
N LEU A 91 -14.16 4.62 -9.83
CA LEU A 91 -13.47 3.34 -9.87
C LEU A 91 -12.66 3.17 -11.16
N TRP A 92 -13.01 3.89 -12.23
CA TRP A 92 -12.22 3.91 -13.46
C TRP A 92 -11.11 4.96 -13.35
N THR A 93 -9.98 4.53 -12.78
CA THR A 93 -8.83 5.41 -12.50
C THR A 93 -7.69 5.19 -13.49
N PRO A 94 -7.19 6.24 -14.17
CA PRO A 94 -6.01 6.13 -15.01
C PRO A 94 -4.80 5.68 -14.16
N GLY A 95 -3.95 4.81 -14.72
CA GLY A 95 -2.81 4.25 -13.99
C GLY A 95 -3.10 2.94 -13.23
N TRP A 96 -4.33 2.42 -13.29
CA TRP A 96 -4.71 1.12 -12.68
C TRP A 96 -3.71 0.00 -12.95
N LEU A 97 -3.39 -0.27 -14.22
CA LEU A 97 -2.46 -1.34 -14.59
C LEU A 97 -1.06 -1.15 -14.01
N ARG A 98 -0.60 0.09 -13.90
CA ARG A 98 0.70 0.43 -13.30
C ARG A 98 0.66 0.25 -11.78
N ALA A 99 -0.45 0.57 -11.13
CA ALA A 99 -0.65 0.31 -9.71
C ALA A 99 -0.69 -1.20 -9.42
N VAL A 100 -1.37 -1.99 -10.26
CA VAL A 100 -1.35 -3.47 -10.19
C VAL A 100 0.07 -3.99 -10.35
N ALA A 101 0.83 -3.43 -11.31
CA ALA A 101 2.23 -3.78 -11.49
C ALA A 101 3.07 -3.50 -10.23
N VAL A 102 2.81 -2.42 -9.47
CA VAL A 102 3.52 -2.16 -8.20
C VAL A 102 3.28 -3.29 -7.21
N VAL A 103 2.02 -3.69 -7.03
CA VAL A 103 1.67 -4.79 -6.11
C VAL A 103 2.30 -6.11 -6.57
N TRP A 104 2.32 -6.37 -7.88
CA TRP A 104 3.03 -7.53 -8.44
C TRP A 104 4.53 -7.47 -8.22
N THR A 105 5.18 -6.32 -8.36
CA THR A 105 6.63 -6.22 -8.09
C THR A 105 6.97 -6.51 -6.63
N ALA A 106 6.17 -6.02 -5.68
CA ALA A 106 6.34 -6.35 -4.27
C ALA A 106 6.08 -7.84 -4.00
N THR A 107 5.01 -8.39 -4.59
CA THR A 107 4.69 -9.82 -4.49
C THR A 107 5.81 -10.70 -5.04
N ALA A 108 6.33 -10.36 -6.22
CA ALA A 108 7.41 -11.11 -6.87
C ALA A 108 8.68 -11.10 -6.01
N ALA A 109 9.04 -9.94 -5.42
CA ALA A 109 10.18 -9.85 -4.52
C ALA A 109 10.02 -10.76 -3.29
N VAL A 110 8.83 -10.80 -2.67
CA VAL A 110 8.53 -11.69 -1.54
C VAL A 110 8.57 -13.15 -1.99
N ALA A 111 7.91 -13.51 -3.09
CA ALA A 111 7.85 -14.88 -3.59
C ALA A 111 9.25 -15.42 -3.93
N LEU A 112 10.08 -14.64 -4.62
CA LEU A 112 11.46 -15.01 -4.94
C LEU A 112 12.32 -15.16 -3.67
N THR A 113 12.10 -14.32 -2.66
CA THR A 113 12.77 -14.44 -1.37
C THR A 113 12.40 -15.74 -0.67
N LEU A 114 11.12 -16.09 -0.65
CA LEU A 114 10.63 -17.36 -0.08
C LEU A 114 11.19 -18.56 -0.83
N VAL A 115 11.27 -18.50 -2.16
CA VAL A 115 11.91 -19.53 -2.99
C VAL A 115 13.38 -19.69 -2.60
N ALA A 116 14.13 -18.60 -2.42
CA ALA A 116 15.53 -18.66 -2.02
C ALA A 116 15.72 -19.31 -0.63
N PHE A 117 14.84 -18.98 0.34
CA PHE A 117 14.84 -19.64 1.65
C PHE A 117 14.46 -21.12 1.57
N GLU A 118 13.52 -21.50 0.72
CA GLU A 118 13.16 -22.91 0.50
C GLU A 118 14.33 -23.70 -0.09
N VAL A 119 15.05 -23.12 -1.07
CA VAL A 119 16.25 -23.72 -1.65
C VAL A 119 17.35 -23.86 -0.60
N TYR A 120 17.57 -22.85 0.24
CA TYR A 120 18.51 -22.93 1.35
C TYR A 120 18.12 -24.04 2.34
N GLY A 121 16.85 -24.11 2.75
CA GLY A 121 16.36 -25.14 3.67
C GLY A 121 16.54 -26.57 3.15
N ARG A 122 16.42 -26.77 1.84
CA ARG A 122 16.62 -28.09 1.20
C ARG A 122 18.07 -28.45 0.95
N THR A 123 18.94 -27.47 0.71
CA THR A 123 20.34 -27.72 0.28
C THR A 123 21.38 -27.48 1.38
N GLY A 124 21.06 -26.72 2.42
CA GLY A 124 22.00 -26.29 3.46
C GLY A 124 23.14 -25.40 2.94
N SER A 125 23.11 -24.97 1.67
CA SER A 125 24.23 -24.29 1.02
C SER A 125 24.34 -22.82 1.44
N ALA A 126 25.49 -22.42 1.97
CA ALA A 126 25.79 -21.03 2.29
C ALA A 126 25.70 -20.09 1.07
N ALA A 127 25.92 -20.62 -0.15
CA ALA A 127 25.77 -19.88 -1.38
C ALA A 127 24.31 -19.49 -1.68
N ALA A 128 23.33 -20.25 -1.16
CA ALA A 128 21.91 -19.93 -1.27
C ALA A 128 21.43 -18.94 -0.17
N LEU A 129 22.18 -18.81 0.92
CA LEU A 129 21.84 -17.91 2.03
C LEU A 129 22.02 -16.43 1.65
N VAL A 130 23.11 -16.10 0.93
CA VAL A 130 23.41 -14.73 0.48
C VAL A 130 22.26 -14.13 -0.37
N PRO A 131 21.79 -14.80 -1.44
CA PRO A 131 20.66 -14.28 -2.23
C PRO A 131 19.34 -14.27 -1.43
N ALA A 132 19.13 -15.17 -0.47
CA ALA A 132 17.94 -15.13 0.40
C ALA A 132 17.93 -13.89 1.31
N LEU A 133 19.08 -13.57 1.93
CA LEU A 133 19.24 -12.38 2.75
C LEU A 133 19.11 -11.09 1.92
N ALA A 134 19.78 -11.01 0.77
CA ALA A 134 19.65 -9.87 -0.14
C ALA A 134 18.20 -9.70 -0.62
N GLY A 135 17.54 -10.81 -0.98
CA GLY A 135 16.13 -10.85 -1.36
C GLY A 135 15.22 -10.31 -0.24
N SER A 136 15.48 -10.68 1.01
CA SER A 136 14.70 -10.19 2.17
C SER A 136 14.73 -8.67 2.30
N VAL A 137 15.89 -8.05 2.06
CA VAL A 137 16.03 -6.59 2.08
C VAL A 137 15.23 -5.98 0.94
N VAL A 138 15.34 -6.53 -0.27
CA VAL A 138 14.59 -6.05 -1.44
C VAL A 138 13.08 -6.19 -1.25
N ALA A 139 12.63 -7.34 -0.76
CA ALA A 139 11.21 -7.60 -0.48
C ALA A 139 10.68 -6.66 0.60
N ALA A 140 11.43 -6.46 1.69
CA ALA A 140 11.05 -5.54 2.76
C ALA A 140 10.89 -4.11 2.22
N HIS A 141 11.84 -3.62 1.41
CA HIS A 141 11.74 -2.29 0.80
C HIS A 141 10.56 -2.21 -0.20
N ALA A 142 10.40 -3.21 -1.08
CA ALA A 142 9.32 -3.21 -2.05
C ALA A 142 7.94 -3.16 -1.38
N VAL A 143 7.74 -3.94 -0.31
CA VAL A 143 6.51 -3.96 0.48
C VAL A 143 6.32 -2.62 1.21
N LEU A 144 7.36 -2.14 1.90
CA LEU A 144 7.30 -0.89 2.68
C LEU A 144 6.88 0.31 1.80
N LEU A 145 7.41 0.39 0.58
CA LEU A 145 7.22 1.51 -0.33
C LEU A 145 5.97 1.39 -1.20
N ALA A 146 5.39 0.20 -1.34
CA ALA A 146 4.25 -0.05 -2.23
C ALA A 146 3.04 0.88 -1.99
N PRO A 147 2.60 1.17 -0.75
CA PRO A 147 1.46 2.07 -0.52
C PRO A 147 1.68 3.48 -1.08
N ALA A 148 2.87 4.05 -0.88
CA ALA A 148 3.22 5.37 -1.40
C ALA A 148 3.38 5.36 -2.93
N ALA A 149 3.99 4.31 -3.49
CA ALA A 149 4.14 4.14 -4.93
C ALA A 149 2.78 4.01 -5.64
N VAL A 150 1.84 3.23 -5.06
CA VAL A 150 0.47 3.10 -5.58
C VAL A 150 -0.26 4.43 -5.51
N ALA A 151 -0.23 5.13 -4.36
CA ALA A 151 -0.88 6.43 -4.21
C ALA A 151 -0.36 7.46 -5.24
N LEU A 152 0.97 7.50 -5.46
CA LEU A 152 1.60 8.36 -6.45
C LEU A 152 1.20 8.03 -7.89
N ILE A 153 1.09 6.75 -8.26
CA ILE A 153 0.69 6.34 -9.62
C ILE A 153 -0.78 6.68 -9.87
N LEU A 154 -1.65 6.48 -8.88
CA LEU A 154 -3.06 6.79 -9.00
C LEU A 154 -3.32 8.31 -9.07
N ASP A 155 -2.50 9.11 -8.40
CA ASP A 155 -2.56 10.59 -8.44
C ASP A 155 -1.88 11.17 -9.69
N ARG A 156 -0.71 10.64 -10.07
CA ARG A 156 0.13 11.11 -11.19
C ARG A 156 0.45 9.95 -12.16
N PRO A 157 -0.51 9.49 -12.97
CA PRO A 157 -0.35 8.30 -13.81
C PRO A 157 0.70 8.44 -14.92
N GLY A 158 1.08 9.67 -15.27
CA GLY A 158 2.15 9.98 -16.25
C GLY A 158 3.57 9.96 -15.66
N ALA A 159 3.73 9.84 -14.34
CA ALA A 159 5.06 9.88 -13.73
C ALA A 159 5.93 8.69 -14.20
N PRO A 160 7.22 8.90 -14.51
CA PRO A 160 8.10 7.81 -14.94
C PRO A 160 8.32 6.83 -13.78
N TRP A 161 8.33 5.53 -14.11
CA TRP A 161 8.33 4.44 -13.11
C TRP A 161 9.44 4.55 -12.07
N ARG A 162 10.67 4.86 -12.52
CA ARG A 162 11.82 5.05 -11.62
C ARG A 162 11.57 6.15 -10.59
N ASN A 163 10.99 7.27 -11.00
CA ASN A 163 10.78 8.40 -10.10
C ASN A 163 9.73 8.09 -9.03
N VAL A 164 8.73 7.26 -9.34
CA VAL A 164 7.72 6.82 -8.35
C VAL A 164 8.41 6.12 -7.16
N TRP A 165 9.28 5.15 -7.45
CA TRP A 165 9.99 4.40 -6.41
C TRP A 165 11.00 5.27 -5.66
N VAL A 166 11.71 6.17 -6.36
CA VAL A 166 12.64 7.10 -5.72
C VAL A 166 11.91 8.06 -4.77
N VAL A 167 10.78 8.64 -5.19
CA VAL A 167 9.99 9.55 -4.35
C VAL A 167 9.38 8.79 -3.17
N ALA A 168 8.84 7.59 -3.39
CA ALA A 168 8.35 6.74 -2.30
C ALA A 168 9.45 6.44 -1.28
N PHE A 169 10.66 6.11 -1.76
CA PHE A 169 11.82 5.87 -0.91
C PHE A 169 12.22 7.11 -0.11
N ILE A 170 12.32 8.27 -0.76
CA ILE A 170 12.65 9.53 -0.08
C ILE A 170 11.58 9.87 0.97
N ALA A 171 10.30 9.61 0.69
CA ALA A 171 9.21 9.85 1.64
C ALA A 171 9.35 8.98 2.88
N ALA A 172 9.55 7.68 2.69
CA ALA A 172 9.76 6.74 3.78
C ALA A 172 11.05 7.03 4.56
N ALA A 173 12.14 7.42 3.89
CA ALA A 173 13.41 7.73 4.53
C ALA A 173 13.34 9.02 5.37
N ARG A 174 12.61 10.05 4.90
CA ARG A 174 12.48 11.31 5.65
C ARG A 174 11.48 11.22 6.81
N ARG A 175 10.42 10.44 6.65
CA ARG A 175 9.41 10.22 7.70
C ARG A 175 9.09 8.72 7.81
N PRO A 176 9.96 7.94 8.48
CA PRO A 176 9.74 6.50 8.62
C PRO A 176 8.59 6.17 9.57
N VAL A 177 8.32 7.03 10.55
CA VAL A 177 7.33 6.79 11.61
C VAL A 177 5.92 6.58 11.07
N PRO A 178 5.35 7.44 10.20
CA PRO A 178 4.03 7.19 9.60
C PRO A 178 3.97 5.88 8.82
N VAL A 179 5.01 5.56 8.04
CA VAL A 179 5.03 4.36 7.18
C VAL A 179 5.09 3.10 8.02
N LEU A 180 6.02 3.03 8.98
CA LEU A 180 6.13 1.91 9.90
C LEU A 180 4.88 1.80 10.78
N GLY A 181 4.37 2.91 11.29
CA GLY A 181 3.13 2.94 12.07
C GLY A 181 1.93 2.39 11.31
N GLY A 182 1.79 2.75 10.03
CA GLY A 182 0.74 2.22 9.15
C GLY A 182 0.85 0.70 8.95
N TRP A 183 2.05 0.19 8.70
CA TRP A 183 2.30 -1.26 8.56
C TRP A 183 2.11 -2.02 9.87
N VAL A 184 2.57 -1.48 11.00
CA VAL A 184 2.35 -2.06 12.32
C VAL A 184 0.85 -2.12 12.64
N ALA A 185 0.11 -1.05 12.37
CA ALA A 185 -1.34 -1.03 12.54
C ALA A 185 -2.04 -2.05 11.64
N ALA A 186 -1.65 -2.16 10.36
CA ALA A 186 -2.18 -3.16 9.44
C ALA A 186 -1.90 -4.60 9.93
N ALA A 187 -0.70 -4.86 10.46
CA ALA A 187 -0.32 -6.15 11.02
C ALA A 187 -1.13 -6.48 12.28
N LEU A 188 -1.33 -5.50 13.18
CA LEU A 188 -2.17 -5.67 14.37
C LEU A 188 -3.64 -5.93 14.00
N LEU A 189 -4.17 -5.23 12.99
CA LEU A 189 -5.51 -5.47 12.47
C LEU A 189 -5.64 -6.87 11.86
N ALA A 190 -4.65 -7.32 11.08
CA ALA A 190 -4.63 -8.66 10.52
C ALA A 190 -4.58 -9.73 11.63
N TRP A 191 -3.74 -9.53 12.65
CA TRP A 191 -3.68 -10.40 13.82
C TRP A 191 -5.02 -10.46 14.56
N LEU A 192 -5.67 -9.31 14.74
CA LEU A 192 -6.99 -9.24 15.37
C LEU A 192 -8.05 -9.97 14.53
N ALA A 193 -8.01 -9.84 13.20
CA ALA A 193 -8.90 -10.54 12.27
C ALA A 193 -8.78 -12.06 12.36
N LEU A 194 -7.56 -12.57 12.56
CA LEU A 194 -7.30 -13.99 12.76
C LEU A 194 -7.90 -14.51 14.08
N ARG A 195 -7.99 -13.65 15.10
CA ARG A 195 -8.63 -13.97 16.39
C ARG A 195 -10.17 -13.84 16.33
N LEU A 196 -10.67 -12.86 15.59
CA LEU A 196 -12.08 -12.52 15.47
C LEU A 196 -12.50 -12.60 14.00
N GLN A 197 -12.94 -13.79 13.58
CA GLN A 197 -13.23 -14.08 12.16
C GLN A 197 -14.29 -13.14 11.54
N VAL A 198 -15.21 -12.60 12.34
CA VAL A 198 -16.22 -11.61 11.91
C VAL A 198 -15.56 -10.35 11.34
N LEU A 199 -14.34 -10.01 11.76
CA LEU A 199 -13.60 -8.83 11.32
C LEU A 199 -12.86 -9.04 9.99
N LEU A 200 -12.78 -10.27 9.46
CA LEU A 200 -12.04 -10.57 8.22
C LEU A 200 -12.56 -9.78 7.01
N LEU A 201 -13.83 -9.38 7.03
CA LEU A 201 -14.42 -8.57 5.97
C LEU A 201 -14.13 -7.07 6.13
N VAL A 202 -13.97 -6.58 7.36
CA VAL A 202 -13.79 -5.15 7.67
C VAL A 202 -12.32 -4.75 7.60
N VAL A 203 -11.45 -5.64 8.09
CA VAL A 203 -10.02 -5.40 8.28
C VAL A 203 -9.28 -4.99 7.00
N PRO A 204 -9.50 -5.61 5.82
CA PRO A 204 -8.81 -5.19 4.60
C PRO A 204 -9.05 -3.71 4.29
N GLY A 205 -10.30 -3.26 4.40
CA GLY A 205 -10.67 -1.89 4.09
C GLY A 205 -10.13 -0.87 5.09
N VAL A 206 -10.19 -1.19 6.39
CA VAL A 206 -9.59 -0.33 7.43
C VAL A 206 -8.07 -0.25 7.25
N ALA A 207 -7.41 -1.38 6.99
CA ALA A 207 -5.97 -1.41 6.74
C ALA A 207 -5.58 -0.58 5.50
N ALA A 208 -6.37 -0.66 4.42
CA ALA A 208 -6.13 0.16 3.23
C ALA A 208 -6.23 1.66 3.53
N VAL A 209 -7.25 2.10 4.29
CA VAL A 209 -7.37 3.51 4.69
C VAL A 209 -6.19 3.95 5.55
N VAL A 210 -5.78 3.14 6.53
CA VAL A 210 -4.62 3.44 7.39
C VAL A 210 -3.33 3.55 6.57
N LEU A 211 -3.08 2.62 5.65
CA LEU A 211 -1.87 2.61 4.81
C LEU A 211 -1.86 3.79 3.83
N VAL A 212 -3.00 4.15 3.26
CA VAL A 212 -3.11 5.31 2.35
C VAL A 212 -2.94 6.63 3.11
N SER A 213 -3.55 6.77 4.29
CA SER A 213 -3.35 7.93 5.16
C SER A 213 -1.88 8.06 5.58
N ALA A 214 -1.24 6.95 5.96
CA ALA A 214 0.19 6.92 6.29
C ALA A 214 1.07 7.32 5.09
N ALA A 215 0.75 6.82 3.91
CA ALA A 215 1.45 7.16 2.67
C ALA A 215 1.36 8.67 2.36
N TRP A 216 0.15 9.25 2.40
CA TRP A 216 -0.03 10.69 2.17
C TRP A 216 0.58 11.55 3.26
N THR A 217 0.62 11.08 4.51
CA THR A 217 1.32 11.77 5.60
C THR A 217 2.83 11.81 5.35
N ALA A 218 3.42 10.71 4.86
CA ALA A 218 4.83 10.68 4.50
C ALA A 218 5.15 11.55 3.26
N LEU A 219 4.30 11.50 2.23
CA LEU A 219 4.43 12.29 1.00
C LEU A 219 4.22 13.79 1.25
N GLY A 220 3.26 14.16 2.10
CA GLY A 220 2.99 15.54 2.50
C GLY A 220 4.20 16.20 3.17
N GLY A 221 4.99 15.42 3.92
CA GLY A 221 6.28 15.87 4.48
C GLY A 221 7.34 16.23 3.42
N LEU A 222 7.14 15.84 2.16
CA LEU A 222 7.97 16.25 1.02
C LEU A 222 7.38 17.43 0.24
N GLY A 223 6.25 18.00 0.68
CA GLY A 223 5.46 18.96 -0.09
C GLY A 223 4.67 18.32 -1.24
N VAL A 224 4.57 16.99 -1.28
CA VAL A 224 3.77 16.27 -2.28
C VAL A 224 2.36 16.09 -1.73
N THR A 225 1.47 16.99 -2.11
CA THR A 225 0.04 16.89 -1.79
C THR A 225 -0.74 16.19 -2.91
N PRO A 226 -1.86 15.53 -2.59
CA PRO A 226 -2.74 14.96 -3.60
C PRO A 226 -3.31 16.08 -4.49
N ALA A 227 -3.43 15.80 -5.79
CA ALA A 227 -4.12 16.70 -6.69
C ALA A 227 -5.61 16.66 -6.34
N ARG A 228 -6.11 17.66 -5.61
CA ARG A 228 -7.55 17.80 -5.36
C ARG A 228 -8.23 17.90 -6.73
N ARG A 229 -9.14 16.98 -7.04
CA ARG A 229 -10.05 17.16 -8.17
C ARG A 229 -10.96 18.33 -7.81
N THR A 230 -10.62 19.51 -8.31
CA THR A 230 -11.62 20.57 -8.45
C THR A 230 -12.58 20.10 -9.52
N ASP A 231 -13.78 19.72 -9.07
CA ASP A 231 -14.84 19.12 -9.88
C ASP A 231 -15.03 19.78 -11.25
N ARG A 232 -15.25 18.93 -12.26
CA ARG A 232 -16.03 19.23 -13.45
C ARG A 232 -17.45 18.73 -13.23
#